data_AF-A0A498SW31-F1
#
_entry.id   AF-A0A498SW31-F1
#
_cell.length_a   1.000
_cell.length_b   1.000
_cell.length_c   1.000
_cell.angle_alpha   90.00
_cell.angle_beta   90.00
_cell.angle_gamma   90.00
#
_symmetry.space_group_name_H-M   'P 1'
#
loop_
_entity.id
_entity.type
_entity.pdbx_description
1 polymer ?
#
loop_
_entity_poly.entity_id
_entity_poly.type
_entity_poly.pdbx_seq_one_letter_code
_entity_poly.pdbx_strand_id
1 'polypeptide(L)'
;MKTQYHWDLYREIIKYSTKYGKQQNSSWTIISDEQTFIVMGNLRKILLTFGDSQQSLILGRTFSKRNLLSYLFPWNIYKTILPEAGIVFSRKALEDMTNDKCFGWLSPRATERALVQCGSLMNVQLIDPIDKNQSFYWYSDEALSFGNLNYRGHRVLDFTITRIKVFGY
;
A
#
# COMPACT_ATOMS: atom_id res chain seq x y z
N MET A 1 -14.07 17.57 3.62
CA MET A 1 -14.09 16.45 4.60
C MET A 1 -13.05 15.44 4.16
N LYS A 2 -11.92 15.31 4.87
CA LYS A 2 -10.90 14.30 4.58
C LYS A 2 -11.37 12.98 5.20
N THR A 3 -11.67 11.98 4.38
CA THR A 3 -11.94 10.61 4.81
C THR A 3 -10.69 10.08 5.49
N GLN A 4 -10.67 10.20 6.81
CA GLN A 4 -9.57 9.73 7.64
C GLN A 4 -9.58 8.20 7.54
N TYR A 5 -8.62 7.61 6.83
CA TYR A 5 -8.48 6.15 6.71
C TYR A 5 -8.49 5.52 8.10
N HIS A 6 -9.61 4.92 8.47
CA HIS A 6 -9.79 4.20 9.71
C HIS A 6 -9.10 2.84 9.57
N TRP A 7 -8.17 2.54 10.47
CA TRP A 7 -7.42 1.28 10.47
C TRP A 7 -8.33 0.05 10.37
N ASP A 8 -9.48 0.10 11.04
CA ASP A 8 -10.46 -0.99 11.05
C ASP A 8 -11.03 -1.29 9.65
N LEU A 9 -11.37 -0.25 8.88
CA LEU A 9 -11.83 -0.42 7.50
C LEU A 9 -10.71 -0.97 6.62
N TYR A 10 -9.51 -0.40 6.72
CA TYR A 10 -8.36 -0.84 5.93
C TYR A 10 -8.01 -2.32 6.19
N ARG A 11 -8.19 -2.78 7.43
CA ARG A 11 -8.02 -4.20 7.77
C ARG A 11 -9.03 -5.10 7.07
N GLU A 12 -10.30 -4.73 7.05
CA GLU A 12 -11.31 -5.55 6.36
C GLU A 12 -10.98 -5.67 4.87
N ILE A 13 -10.41 -4.62 4.28
CA ILE A 13 -9.86 -4.65 2.91
C ILE A 13 -8.69 -5.65 2.81
N ILE A 14 -7.73 -5.63 3.74
CA ILE A 14 -6.61 -6.60 3.78
C ILE A 14 -7.14 -8.04 3.90
N LYS A 15 -8.07 -8.31 4.83
CA LYS A 15 -8.65 -9.65 5.04
C LYS A 15 -9.36 -10.15 3.79
N TYR A 16 -10.20 -9.31 3.18
CA TYR A 16 -10.88 -9.62 1.94
C TYR A 16 -9.88 -9.93 0.82
N SER A 17 -8.87 -9.06 0.66
CA SER A 17 -7.82 -9.22 -0.34
C SER A 17 -7.01 -10.50 -0.13
N THR A 18 -6.78 -10.92 1.12
CA THR A 18 -6.08 -12.16 1.45
C THR A 18 -6.87 -13.38 1.04
N LYS A 19 -8.17 -13.41 1.34
CA LYS A 19 -9.07 -14.50 0.92
C LYS A 19 -9.13 -14.61 -0.59
N TYR A 20 -9.24 -13.48 -1.28
CA TYR A 20 -9.33 -13.44 -2.74
C TYR A 20 -8.00 -13.77 -3.43
N GLY A 21 -6.89 -13.25 -2.91
CA GLY A 21 -5.54 -13.50 -3.43
C GLY A 21 -5.15 -14.97 -3.37
N LYS A 22 -5.60 -15.71 -2.34
CA LYS A 22 -5.45 -17.17 -2.25
C LYS A 22 -6.18 -17.91 -3.37
N GLN A 23 -7.37 -17.44 -3.76
CA GLN A 23 -8.15 -18.06 -4.82
C GLN A 23 -7.54 -17.82 -6.22
N GLN A 24 -6.88 -16.68 -6.42
CA GLN A 24 -6.28 -16.30 -7.70
C GLN A 24 -4.79 -16.59 -7.85
N ASN A 25 -4.15 -17.16 -6.82
CA ASN A 25 -2.70 -17.36 -6.76
C ASN A 25 -1.91 -16.06 -7.05
N SER A 26 -2.43 -14.91 -6.62
CA SER A 26 -1.78 -13.60 -6.83
C SER A 26 -0.54 -13.46 -5.95
N SER A 27 0.62 -13.13 -6.55
CA SER A 27 1.89 -12.98 -5.81
C SER A 27 2.01 -11.62 -5.11
N TRP A 28 1.40 -10.60 -5.69
CA TRP A 28 1.40 -9.23 -5.20
C TRP A 28 -0.03 -8.67 -5.19
N THR A 29 -0.35 -7.84 -4.22
CA THR A 29 -1.66 -7.20 -4.06
C THR A 29 -1.46 -5.71 -3.83
N ILE A 30 -2.22 -4.88 -4.54
CA ILE A 30 -2.15 -3.43 -4.43
C ILE A 30 -3.45 -2.95 -3.80
N ILE A 31 -3.35 -2.13 -2.77
CA ILE A 31 -4.48 -1.45 -2.14
C ILE A 31 -4.24 0.05 -2.27
N SER A 32 -5.11 0.75 -2.99
CA SER A 32 -5.02 2.19 -3.25
C SER A 32 -6.40 2.84 -3.20
N ASP A 33 -6.42 4.17 -3.23
CA ASP A 33 -7.64 4.94 -3.45
C ASP A 33 -8.16 4.73 -4.89
N GLU A 34 -9.44 4.97 -5.13
CA GLU A 34 -10.06 4.92 -6.46
C GLU A 34 -9.42 5.93 -7.42
N GLN A 35 -8.99 7.08 -6.89
CA GLN A 35 -8.38 8.16 -7.67
C GLN A 35 -6.89 7.96 -7.94
N THR A 36 -6.26 6.92 -7.37
CA THR A 36 -4.83 6.67 -7.56
C THR A 36 -4.56 6.08 -8.94
N PHE A 37 -3.82 6.80 -9.79
CA PHE A 37 -3.38 6.26 -11.08
C PHE A 37 -2.12 5.42 -10.93
N ILE A 38 -2.19 4.14 -11.33
CA ILE A 38 -1.06 3.19 -11.23
C ILE A 38 -0.29 3.13 -12.56
N VAL A 39 0.98 3.50 -12.52
CA VAL A 39 1.91 3.38 -13.65
C VAL A 39 2.46 1.96 -13.69
N MET A 40 1.74 1.06 -14.36
CA MET A 40 2.03 -0.38 -14.41
C MET A 40 3.45 -0.72 -14.89
N GLY A 41 4.01 0.05 -15.82
CA GLY A 41 5.38 -0.14 -16.30
C GLY A 41 6.43 0.04 -15.21
N ASN A 42 6.27 1.07 -14.38
CA ASN A 42 7.16 1.36 -13.26
C ASN A 42 6.97 0.34 -12.15
N LEU A 43 5.71 0.02 -11.83
CA LEU A 43 5.39 -0.97 -10.81
C LEU A 43 6.03 -2.32 -11.13
N ARG A 44 5.92 -2.80 -12.38
CA ARG A 44 6.54 -4.07 -12.79
C ARG A 44 8.06 -4.05 -12.60
N LYS A 45 8.73 -2.97 -12.99
CA LYS A 45 10.19 -2.84 -12.79
C LYS A 45 10.56 -2.93 -11.31
N ILE A 46 9.81 -2.27 -10.44
CA ILE A 46 10.03 -2.30 -8.98
C ILE A 46 9.74 -3.70 -8.43
N LEU A 47 8.65 -4.35 -8.81
CA LEU A 47 8.34 -5.69 -8.31
C LEU A 47 9.38 -6.74 -8.77
N LEU A 48 9.98 -6.56 -9.95
CA LEU A 48 11.05 -7.43 -10.42
C LEU A 48 12.33 -7.30 -9.58
N THR A 49 12.61 -6.16 -8.94
CA THR A 49 13.82 -6.02 -8.09
C THR A 49 13.73 -6.82 -6.79
N PHE A 50 12.52 -7.11 -6.30
CA PHE A 50 12.32 -7.79 -5.02
C PHE A 50 12.19 -9.31 -5.12
N GLY A 51 12.20 -9.87 -6.34
CA GLY A 51 12.11 -11.32 -6.55
C GLY A 51 10.82 -11.95 -5.99
N ASP A 52 10.83 -13.28 -5.80
CA ASP A 52 9.65 -14.06 -5.42
C ASP A 52 8.96 -13.57 -4.13
N SER A 53 7.63 -13.63 -4.13
CA SER A 53 6.73 -13.12 -3.07
C SER A 53 6.79 -13.84 -1.71
N GLN A 54 7.85 -14.60 -1.45
CA GLN A 54 8.02 -15.40 -0.24
C GLN A 54 8.50 -14.57 0.96
N GLN A 55 9.05 -13.38 0.71
CA GLN A 55 9.42 -12.45 1.76
C GLN A 55 8.21 -11.61 2.19
N SER A 56 8.09 -11.34 3.48
CA SER A 56 7.02 -10.50 4.04
C SER A 56 7.40 -9.04 3.81
N LEU A 57 7.00 -8.51 2.65
CA LEU A 57 7.33 -7.18 2.15
C LEU A 57 6.07 -6.32 1.96
N ILE A 58 6.18 -5.07 2.40
CA ILE A 58 5.25 -3.97 2.08
C ILE A 58 6.04 -2.89 1.36
N LEU A 59 5.57 -2.52 0.18
CA LEU A 59 6.06 -1.37 -0.56
C LEU A 59 5.07 -0.24 -0.40
N GLY A 60 5.54 0.89 0.09
CA GLY A 60 4.71 2.08 0.24
C GLY A 60 5.56 3.30 0.50
N ARG A 61 5.04 4.48 0.17
CA ARG A 61 5.74 5.73 0.46
C ARG A 61 5.78 5.95 1.96
N THR A 62 6.97 6.13 2.50
CA THR A 62 7.19 6.34 3.92
C THR A 62 7.68 7.75 4.19
N PHE A 63 7.16 8.33 5.26
CA PHE A 63 7.60 9.63 5.75
C PHE A 63 8.12 9.46 7.18
N SER A 64 9.34 9.93 7.41
CA SER A 64 9.87 10.06 8.76
C SER A 64 9.75 11.53 9.17
N LYS A 65 8.82 11.85 10.07
CA LYS A 65 8.75 13.19 10.66
C LYS A 65 9.70 13.26 11.86
N ARG A 66 10.78 14.01 11.70
CA ARG A 66 11.69 14.38 12.79
C ARG A 66 11.29 15.75 13.31
N ASN A 67 10.92 15.83 14.58
CA ASN A 67 10.63 17.11 15.24
C ASN A 67 11.93 17.69 15.83
N LEU A 68 12.02 19.00 16.11
CA LEU A 68 13.21 19.60 16.74
C LEU A 68 13.60 18.91 18.07
N LEU A 69 12.61 18.43 18.83
CA LEU A 69 12.82 17.64 20.05
C LEU A 69 13.44 16.24 19.80
N SER A 70 13.37 15.71 18.58
CA SER A 70 13.98 14.42 18.23
C SER A 70 15.52 14.46 18.15
N TYR A 71 16.12 15.65 18.11
CA TYR A 71 17.58 15.82 18.22
C TYR A 71 18.09 15.61 19.66
N LEU A 72 17.26 15.93 20.65
CA LEU A 72 17.58 15.76 22.07
C LEU A 72 17.10 14.42 22.62
N PHE A 73 16.00 13.88 22.07
CA PHE A 73 15.42 12.62 22.50
C PHE A 73 15.16 11.70 21.29
N PRO A 74 16.00 10.66 21.07
CA PRO A 74 15.88 9.79 19.91
C PRO A 74 14.62 8.92 19.89
N TRP A 75 13.84 8.90 20.98
CA TRP A 75 12.61 8.12 21.11
C TRP A 75 11.39 8.67 20.35
N ASN A 76 11.49 9.87 19.76
CA ASN A 76 10.34 10.58 19.19
C ASN A 76 10.33 10.61 17.64
N ILE A 77 10.97 9.63 17.00
CA ILE A 77 10.98 9.50 15.53
C ILE A 77 9.73 8.71 15.12
N TYR A 78 8.80 9.38 14.45
CA TYR A 78 7.59 8.73 13.92
C TYR A 78 7.76 8.44 12.43
N LYS A 79 7.74 7.16 12.08
CA LYS A 79 7.61 6.70 10.70
C LYS A 79 6.14 6.47 10.40
N THR A 80 5.66 7.06 9.31
CA THR A 80 4.30 6.86 8.78
C THR A 80 4.39 6.34 7.36
N ILE A 81 3.42 5.54 6.94
CA ILE A 81 3.21 5.18 5.53
C ILE A 81 2.06 6.02 4.98
N LEU A 82 2.04 6.28 3.67
CA LEU A 82 0.99 7.04 3.00
C LEU A 82 0.07 6.09 2.22
N PRO A 83 -1.13 5.74 2.73
CA PRO A 83 -2.07 4.87 2.04
C PRO A 83 -2.59 5.44 0.71
N GLU A 84 -2.68 6.76 0.59
CA GLU A 84 -3.20 7.48 -0.59
C GLU A 84 -2.34 7.23 -1.84
N ALA A 85 -1.03 7.01 -1.65
CA ALA A 85 -0.09 6.69 -2.72
C ALA A 85 -0.24 5.24 -3.25
N GLY A 86 -1.13 4.45 -2.66
CA GLY A 86 -1.22 3.02 -2.88
C GLY A 86 -0.10 2.27 -2.17
N ILE A 87 -0.47 1.14 -1.57
CA ILE A 87 0.44 0.25 -0.86
C ILE A 87 0.40 -1.10 -1.54
N VAL A 88 1.59 -1.64 -1.81
CA VAL A 88 1.76 -2.95 -2.43
C VAL A 88 2.23 -3.94 -1.38
N PHE A 89 1.51 -5.05 -1.29
CA PHE A 89 1.77 -6.13 -0.36
C PHE A 89 2.23 -7.36 -1.12
N SER A 90 3.29 -8.00 -0.62
CA SER A 90 3.56 -9.39 -0.91
C SER A 90 2.47 -10.28 -0.30
N ARG A 91 2.27 -11.48 -0.85
CA ARG A 91 1.31 -12.44 -0.29
C ARG A 91 1.54 -12.72 1.19
N LYS A 92 2.80 -12.97 1.58
CA LYS A 92 3.16 -13.26 2.97
C LYS A 92 2.88 -12.07 3.88
N ALA A 93 3.21 -10.85 3.45
CA ALA A 93 2.88 -9.65 4.22
C ALA A 93 1.38 -9.49 4.39
N LEU A 94 0.59 -9.73 3.33
CA LEU A 94 -0.86 -9.62 3.41
C LEU A 94 -1.43 -10.58 4.47
N GLU A 95 -0.95 -11.83 4.50
CA GLU A 95 -1.32 -12.83 5.51
C GLU A 95 -0.88 -12.42 6.92
N ASP A 96 0.37 -12.00 7.09
CA ASP A 96 0.93 -11.58 8.39
C ASP A 96 0.15 -10.37 8.97
N MET A 97 -0.26 -9.44 8.11
CA MET A 97 -1.00 -8.23 8.50
C MET A 97 -2.46 -8.50 8.90
N THR A 98 -2.99 -9.70 8.63
CA THR A 98 -4.34 -10.10 9.10
C THR A 98 -4.35 -10.60 10.55
N ASN A 99 -3.19 -10.72 11.19
CA ASN A 99 -3.07 -11.26 12.55
C ASN A 99 -3.81 -10.40 13.59
N ASP A 100 -4.50 -11.05 14.51
CA ASP A 100 -5.24 -10.40 15.59
C ASP A 100 -4.35 -9.56 16.53
N LYS A 101 -3.04 -9.82 16.58
CA LYS A 101 -2.07 -9.00 17.32
C LYS A 101 -1.98 -7.57 16.84
N CYS A 102 -2.39 -7.29 15.59
CA CYS A 102 -2.47 -5.94 15.06
C CYS A 102 -3.74 -5.18 15.51
N PHE A 103 -4.51 -5.78 16.42
CA PHE A 103 -5.72 -5.22 17.02
C PHE A 103 -5.56 -5.01 18.53
N GLY A 104 -6.16 -3.92 19.02
CA GLY A 104 -6.27 -3.66 20.44
C GLY A 104 -6.36 -2.16 20.73
N TRP A 105 -6.63 -1.83 21.99
CA TRP A 105 -6.72 -0.45 22.46
C TRP A 105 -5.43 0.35 22.20
N LEU A 106 -4.28 -0.33 22.15
CA LEU A 106 -2.97 0.28 21.90
C LEU A 106 -2.63 0.44 20.41
N SER A 107 -3.55 0.07 19.50
CA SER A 107 -3.34 0.27 18.06
C SER A 107 -3.71 1.70 17.63
N PRO A 108 -2.91 2.35 16.76
CA PRO A 108 -3.23 3.68 16.26
C PRO A 108 -4.52 3.66 15.45
N ARG A 109 -5.39 4.66 15.66
CA ARG A 109 -6.62 4.80 14.86
C ARG A 109 -6.35 5.15 13.39
N ALA A 110 -5.25 5.85 13.14
CA ALA A 110 -4.83 6.26 11.79
C ALA A 110 -4.08 5.13 11.09
N THR A 111 -4.56 4.72 9.91
CA THR A 111 -3.97 3.65 9.09
C THR A 111 -2.48 3.86 8.82
N GLU A 112 -2.06 5.12 8.58
CA GLU A 112 -0.65 5.50 8.34
C GLU A 112 0.33 5.00 9.42
N ARG A 113 -0.10 5.03 10.69
CA ARG A 113 0.71 4.61 11.83
C ARG A 113 0.46 3.15 12.17
N ALA A 114 -0.79 2.73 12.06
CA ALA A 114 -1.20 1.36 12.37
C ALA A 114 -0.49 0.35 11.48
N LEU A 115 -0.32 0.65 10.18
CA LEU A 115 0.42 -0.18 9.25
C LEU A 115 1.89 -0.32 9.62
N VAL A 116 2.55 0.78 10.01
CA VAL A 116 3.96 0.76 10.42
C VAL A 116 4.12 -0.04 11.72
N GLN A 117 3.24 0.17 12.69
CA GLN A 117 3.28 -0.53 13.97
C GLN A 117 2.98 -2.03 13.81
N CYS A 118 1.91 -2.39 13.09
CA CYS A 118 1.55 -3.78 12.81
C CYS A 118 2.66 -4.47 11.99
N GLY A 119 3.21 -3.80 10.98
CA GLY A 119 4.34 -4.32 10.21
C GLY A 119 5.54 -4.60 11.10
N SER A 120 5.88 -3.70 12.02
CA SER A 120 6.96 -3.92 12.99
C SER A 120 6.67 -5.08 13.95
N LEU A 121 5.42 -5.25 14.40
CA LEU A 121 5.02 -6.34 15.29
C LEU A 121 5.10 -7.71 14.61
N MET A 122 4.76 -7.75 13.32
CA MET A 122 4.74 -8.96 12.51
C MET A 122 6.04 -9.21 11.75
N ASN A 123 7.07 -8.39 11.98
CA ASN A 123 8.36 -8.44 11.30
C ASN A 123 8.25 -8.37 9.76
N VAL A 124 7.29 -7.56 9.28
CA VAL A 124 7.09 -7.26 7.87
C VAL A 124 8.01 -6.11 7.47
N GLN A 125 8.79 -6.32 6.40
CA GLN A 125 9.73 -5.33 5.91
C GLN A 125 8.99 -4.24 5.13
N LEU A 126 9.02 -3.02 5.66
CA LEU A 126 8.45 -1.84 5.01
C LEU A 126 9.54 -1.10 4.21
N ILE A 127 9.42 -1.16 2.89
CA ILE A 127 10.37 -0.59 1.95
C ILE A 127 9.72 0.58 1.21
N ASP A 128 10.44 1.70 1.20
CA ASP A 128 10.14 2.81 0.32
C ASP A 128 10.92 2.58 -0.98
N PRO A 129 10.25 2.40 -2.14
CA PRO A 129 10.92 2.15 -3.41
C PRO A 129 11.68 3.37 -3.94
N ILE A 130 11.47 4.56 -3.35
CA ILE A 130 12.01 5.81 -3.85
C ILE A 130 13.45 5.92 -3.37
N ASP A 131 14.39 5.62 -4.26
CA ASP A 131 15.81 5.87 -4.02
C ASP A 131 16.17 7.33 -4.33
N LYS A 132 17.20 7.86 -3.68
CA LYS A 132 17.61 9.28 -3.70
C LYS A 132 17.95 9.82 -5.09
N ASN A 133 18.13 8.96 -6.09
CA ASN A 133 18.75 9.33 -7.37
C ASN A 133 17.94 9.07 -8.65
N GLN A 134 16.73 8.48 -8.64
CA GLN A 134 15.84 8.52 -9.82
C GLN A 134 14.43 7.96 -9.56
N SER A 135 13.45 8.75 -10.00
CA SER A 135 12.05 8.77 -9.59
C SER A 135 11.13 7.90 -10.45
N PHE A 136 11.13 6.58 -10.23
CA PHE A 136 10.04 5.75 -10.76
C PHE A 136 8.92 5.66 -9.73
N TYR A 137 7.98 6.60 -9.80
CA TYR A 137 6.74 6.44 -9.06
C TYR A 137 5.88 5.36 -9.74
N TRP A 138 5.42 4.37 -8.98
CA TRP A 138 4.39 3.45 -9.46
C TRP A 138 3.00 4.09 -9.44
N TYR A 139 2.86 5.27 -8.84
CA TYR A 139 1.63 6.04 -8.75
C TYR A 139 1.85 7.47 -9.24
N SER A 140 0.80 8.15 -9.72
CA SER A 140 0.88 9.55 -10.11
C SER A 140 -0.25 10.34 -9.47
N ASP A 141 0.12 11.43 -8.76
CA ASP A 141 -0.81 12.42 -8.22
C ASP A 141 -1.28 13.42 -9.30
N GLU A 142 -0.57 13.48 -10.44
CA GLU A 142 -0.78 14.43 -11.55
C GLU A 142 -1.32 13.76 -12.82
N ALA A 143 -1.82 12.53 -12.74
CA ALA A 143 -2.51 11.96 -13.87
C ALA A 143 -3.75 12.81 -14.15
N LEU A 144 -3.70 13.60 -15.24
CA LEU A 144 -4.87 14.16 -15.89
C LEU A 144 -5.88 13.03 -16.01
N SER A 145 -6.88 13.03 -15.11
CA SER A 145 -8.07 12.25 -15.33
C SER A 145 -8.61 12.83 -16.63
N PHE A 146 -8.57 12.03 -17.70
CA PHE A 146 -9.20 12.44 -18.94
C PHE A 146 -10.66 12.62 -18.57
N GLY A 147 -11.04 13.90 -18.47
CA GLY A 147 -12.37 14.30 -18.09
C GLY A 147 -13.38 13.50 -18.90
N ASN A 148 -14.41 13.04 -18.19
CA ASN A 148 -15.66 12.60 -18.80
C ASN A 148 -15.68 11.21 -19.46
N LEU A 149 -14.83 10.27 -19.04
CA LEU A 149 -15.03 8.85 -19.33
C LEU A 149 -15.30 8.07 -18.04
N ASN A 150 -16.57 7.70 -17.88
CA ASN A 150 -17.07 6.85 -16.81
C ASN A 150 -16.24 5.54 -16.71
N TYR A 151 -15.90 5.09 -15.50
CA TYR A 151 -15.10 3.88 -15.18
C TYR A 151 -15.56 2.61 -15.96
N ARG A 152 -16.82 2.59 -16.38
CA ARG A 152 -17.40 1.57 -17.27
C ARG A 152 -16.74 1.49 -18.65
N GLY A 153 -16.24 2.60 -19.20
CA GLY A 153 -15.52 2.66 -20.47
C GLY A 153 -14.08 2.13 -20.38
N HIS A 154 -13.41 2.34 -19.25
CA HIS A 154 -12.07 1.79 -19.00
C HIS A 154 -12.06 0.26 -18.93
N ARG A 155 -13.11 -0.36 -18.36
CA ARG A 155 -13.22 -1.82 -18.31
C ARG A 155 -13.31 -2.49 -19.68
N VAL A 156 -13.80 -1.79 -20.73
CA VAL A 156 -13.88 -2.38 -22.08
C VAL A 156 -12.50 -2.44 -22.74
N LEU A 157 -11.62 -1.49 -22.43
CA LEU A 157 -10.22 -1.49 -22.88
C LEU A 157 -9.31 -2.39 -22.04
N ASP A 158 -9.59 -2.57 -20.74
CA ASP A 158 -8.86 -3.52 -19.89
C ASP A 158 -9.28 -4.98 -20.12
N PHE A 159 -10.53 -5.24 -20.56
CA PHE A 159 -10.97 -6.60 -20.88
C PHE A 159 -10.24 -7.17 -22.11
N THR A 160 -9.76 -6.31 -23.01
CA THR A 160 -8.97 -6.72 -24.18
C THR A 160 -7.48 -6.91 -23.86
N ILE A 161 -6.99 -6.40 -22.73
CA ILE A 161 -5.57 -6.47 -22.34
C ILE A 161 -5.43 -7.19 -20.98
N THR A 162 -5.85 -8.45 -21.00
CA THR A 162 -5.49 -9.55 -20.09
C THR A 162 -4.67 -9.24 -18.81
N ARG A 163 -5.32 -9.51 -17.66
CA ARG A 163 -4.80 -10.16 -16.42
C ARG A 163 -4.53 -9.35 -15.15
N ILE A 164 -5.00 -8.12 -14.94
CA ILE A 164 -4.97 -7.52 -13.59
C ILE A 164 -6.28 -6.75 -13.31
N LYS A 165 -6.92 -7.01 -12.16
CA LYS A 165 -8.10 -6.27 -11.69
C LYS A 165 -7.71 -5.37 -10.52
N VAL A 166 -8.01 -4.08 -10.65
CA VAL A 166 -7.91 -3.06 -9.61
C VAL A 166 -9.26 -2.96 -8.89
N PHE A 167 -9.26 -2.98 -7.56
CA PHE A 167 -10.44 -2.69 -6.73
C PHE A 167 -10.28 -1.26 -6.17
N GLY A 168 -11.22 -0.38 -6.49
CA GLY A 168 -11.42 0.92 -5.85
C GLY A 168 -12.76 0.93 -5.10
N TYR A 169 -12.87 1.75 -4.05
CA TYR A 169 -14.08 1.93 -3.24
C TYR A 169 -14.47 3.39 -3.25
#